data_AF-A0A2V8EQP6-F1
#
_entry.id   AF-A0A2V8EQP6-F1
#
_cell.length_a   1.000
_cell.length_b   1.000
_cell.length_c   1.000
_cell.angle_alpha   90.00
_cell.angle_beta   90.00
_cell.angle_gamma   90.00
#
_symmetry.space_group_name_H-M   'P 1'
#
loop_
_entity.id
_entity.type
_entity.pdbx_description
1 polymer ?
#
loop_
_entity_poly.entity_id
_entity_poly.type
_entity_poly.pdbx_seq_one_letter_code
_entity_poly.pdbx_strand_id
1 'polypeptide(L)'
;MLDIHVVSHTHWDREWYLTYEQFRLRLVALVDRLLDLLDEEPAYEYFHLDGQTIVLEDYLELRPEQEPRLRAAIASGRILIGPWYVMPDEFLVSGESIVCNLVRCNRISRE
;
A
#
# COMPACT_ATOMS: atom_id res chain seq x y z
N MET A 1 26.80 5.81 20.51
CA MET A 1 26.30 6.30 19.21
C MET A 1 24.88 5.79 19.08
N LEU A 2 23.94 6.60 18.59
CA LEU A 2 22.52 6.26 18.57
C LEU A 2 22.16 5.84 17.15
N ASP A 3 21.58 4.65 16.99
CA ASP A 3 21.08 4.17 15.71
C ASP A 3 19.65 4.68 15.52
N ILE A 4 19.41 5.44 14.45
CA ILE A 4 18.11 6.04 14.13
C ILE A 4 17.60 5.43 12.83
N HIS A 5 16.41 4.82 12.88
CA HIS A 5 15.72 4.32 11.71
C HIS A 5 14.58 5.27 11.34
N VAL A 6 14.57 5.73 10.09
CA VAL A 6 13.48 6.55 9.54
C VAL A 6 12.72 5.71 8.52
N VAL A 7 11.40 5.57 8.71
CA VAL A 7 10.54 4.80 7.82
C VAL A 7 9.57 5.75 7.14
N SER A 8 9.75 5.96 5.84
CA SER A 8 8.80 6.72 5.03
C SER A 8 7.53 5.89 4.83
N HIS A 9 6.39 6.47 5.18
CA HIS A 9 5.08 5.86 5.00
C HIS A 9 4.01 6.93 4.79
N THR A 10 2.82 6.51 4.39
CA THR A 10 1.59 7.28 4.58
C THR A 10 0.63 6.43 5.39
N HIS A 11 -0.14 7.05 6.27
CA HIS A 11 -1.39 6.45 6.74
C HIS A 11 -2.48 6.76 5.71
N TRP A 12 -3.24 5.77 5.28
CA TRP A 12 -4.19 5.91 4.19
C TRP A 12 -5.57 5.34 4.53
N ASP A 13 -6.40 6.18 5.13
CA ASP A 13 -7.83 5.91 5.24
C ASP A 13 -8.44 5.85 3.84
N ARG A 14 -8.98 4.68 3.47
CA ARG A 14 -9.56 4.43 2.14
C ARG A 14 -10.74 5.37 1.84
N GLU A 15 -11.50 5.71 2.87
CA GLU A 15 -12.57 6.69 2.85
C GLU A 15 -12.79 7.22 4.27
N TRP A 16 -13.12 8.52 4.40
CA TRP A 16 -13.33 9.13 5.71
C TRP A 16 -14.16 10.42 5.60
N TYR A 17 -13.55 11.59 5.74
CA TYR A 17 -14.22 12.90 5.68
C TYR A 17 -14.46 13.41 4.24
N LEU A 18 -13.95 12.70 3.24
CA LEU A 18 -14.22 12.87 1.81
C LEU A 18 -14.72 11.55 1.24
N THR A 19 -15.30 11.60 0.04
CA THR A 19 -15.75 10.38 -0.62
C THR A 19 -14.59 9.46 -0.97
N TYR A 20 -14.85 8.16 -1.06
CA TYR A 20 -13.91 7.17 -1.54
C TYR A 20 -13.17 7.62 -2.80
N GLU A 21 -13.88 8.09 -3.83
CA GLU A 21 -13.25 8.52 -5.10
C GLU A 21 -12.32 9.73 -4.94
N GLN A 22 -12.62 10.65 -4.03
CA GLN A 22 -11.73 11.79 -3.76
C GLN A 22 -10.43 11.34 -3.11
N PHE A 23 -10.49 10.39 -2.17
CA PHE A 23 -9.29 9.75 -1.64
C PHE A 23 -8.58 8.95 -2.71
N ARG A 24 -9.30 8.12 -3.47
CA ARG A 24 -8.73 7.29 -4.53
C ARG A 24 -7.92 8.07 -5.56
N LEU A 25 -8.39 9.23 -6.02
CA LEU A 25 -7.62 10.09 -6.94
C LEU A 25 -6.32 10.61 -6.30
N ARG A 26 -6.32 10.89 -4.99
CA ARG A 26 -5.11 11.26 -4.26
C ARG A 26 -4.16 10.07 -4.07
N LEU A 27 -4.70 8.86 -3.91
CA LEU A 27 -3.90 7.63 -3.85
C LEU A 27 -3.15 7.42 -5.16
N VAL A 28 -3.84 7.61 -6.29
CA VAL A 28 -3.22 7.53 -7.62
C VAL A 28 -2.07 8.53 -7.75
N ALA A 29 -2.30 9.80 -7.38
CA ALA A 29 -1.25 10.81 -7.42
C ALA A 29 -0.08 10.50 -6.46
N LEU A 30 -0.35 9.88 -5.31
CA LEU A 30 0.69 9.45 -4.36
C LEU A 30 1.55 8.35 -4.96
N VAL A 31 0.93 7.28 -5.48
CA VAL A 31 1.64 6.12 -6.01
C VAL A 31 2.39 6.47 -7.30
N ASP A 32 1.79 7.27 -8.20
CA ASP A 32 2.48 7.78 -9.40
C ASP A 32 3.78 8.49 -9.00
N ARG A 33 3.71 9.43 -8.04
CA ARG A 33 4.90 10.16 -7.56
C ARG A 33 5.89 9.27 -6.81
N LEU A 34 5.42 8.28 -6.09
CA LEU A 34 6.30 7.32 -5.40
C LEU A 34 7.09 6.51 -6.42
N LEU A 35 6.46 6.01 -7.48
CA LEU A 35 7.16 5.25 -8.53
C LEU A 35 8.19 6.13 -9.24
N ASP A 36 7.84 7.38 -9.56
CA ASP A 36 8.77 8.34 -10.17
C ASP A 36 9.96 8.63 -9.25
N LEU A 37 9.70 8.89 -7.95
CA LEU A 37 10.75 9.10 -6.96
C LEU A 37 11.69 7.89 -6.84
N LEU A 38 11.15 6.68 -6.84
CA LEU A 38 11.96 5.46 -6.75
C LEU A 38 12.87 5.31 -7.98
N ASP A 39 12.42 5.69 -9.16
CA ASP A 39 13.22 5.61 -10.39
C ASP A 39 14.30 6.71 -10.44
N GLU A 40 13.98 7.92 -9.96
CA GLU A 40 14.87 9.08 -10.02
C GLU A 40 15.90 9.13 -8.89
N GLU A 41 15.55 8.65 -7.69
CA GLU A 41 16.38 8.77 -6.48
C GLU A 41 16.72 7.40 -5.86
N PRO A 42 17.84 6.77 -6.26
CA PRO A 42 18.26 5.47 -5.74
C PRO A 42 18.50 5.43 -4.23
N ALA A 43 18.80 6.58 -3.61
CA ALA A 43 19.00 6.70 -2.16
C ALA A 43 17.68 6.63 -1.37
N TYR A 44 16.53 6.76 -2.03
CA TYR A 44 15.23 6.54 -1.42
C TYR A 44 14.91 5.03 -1.46
N GLU A 45 15.33 4.31 -0.42
CA GLU A 45 15.38 2.84 -0.49
C GLU A 45 14.02 2.17 -0.29
N TYR A 46 13.21 2.64 0.68
CA TYR A 46 12.01 1.94 1.12
C TYR A 46 10.82 2.88 1.34
N PHE A 47 9.63 2.41 0.99
CA PHE A 47 8.36 3.02 1.37
C PHE A 47 7.40 1.98 1.94
N HIS A 48 6.84 2.25 3.12
CA HIS A 48 5.82 1.40 3.72
C HIS A 48 4.43 1.87 3.29
N LEU A 49 3.74 1.05 2.49
CA LEU A 49 2.42 1.37 1.95
C LEU A 49 1.31 0.94 2.92
N ASP A 50 1.37 1.50 4.12
CA ASP A 50 0.38 1.44 5.21
C ASP A 50 -0.06 0.04 5.68
N GLY A 51 0.58 -1.01 5.17
CA GLY A 51 0.36 -2.39 5.61
C GLY A 51 -0.96 -3.02 5.15
N GLN A 52 -1.61 -2.42 4.16
CA GLN A 52 -2.85 -2.90 3.53
C GLN A 52 -2.61 -3.13 2.02
N THR A 53 -3.07 -4.25 1.48
CA THR A 53 -2.88 -4.56 0.05
C THR A 53 -4.02 -4.07 -0.85
N ILE A 54 -5.18 -3.67 -0.31
CA ILE A 54 -6.31 -3.15 -1.11
C ILE A 54 -5.93 -1.93 -1.95
N VAL A 55 -5.00 -1.11 -1.47
CA VAL A 55 -4.53 0.10 -2.18
C VAL A 55 -3.84 -0.22 -3.51
N LEU A 56 -3.33 -1.44 -3.67
CA LEU A 56 -2.76 -1.91 -4.94
C LEU A 56 -3.88 -2.11 -5.97
N GLU A 57 -4.97 -2.77 -5.57
CA GLU A 57 -6.16 -2.97 -6.41
C GLU A 57 -6.78 -1.59 -6.76
N ASP A 58 -6.96 -0.72 -5.78
CA ASP A 58 -7.55 0.61 -5.96
C ASP A 58 -6.76 1.47 -6.97
N TYR A 59 -5.42 1.38 -6.92
CA TYR A 59 -4.52 2.05 -7.85
C TYR A 59 -4.55 1.44 -9.25
N LEU A 60 -4.39 0.11 -9.36
CA LEU A 60 -4.28 -0.58 -10.65
C LEU A 60 -5.59 -0.63 -11.43
N GLU A 61 -6.73 -0.49 -10.77
CA GLU A 61 -8.02 -0.29 -11.46
C GLU A 61 -8.06 1.02 -12.27
N LEU A 62 -7.30 2.07 -11.88
CA LEU A 62 -7.19 3.32 -12.64
C LEU A 62 -5.91 3.39 -13.49
N ARG A 63 -4.87 2.69 -13.07
CA ARG A 63 -3.52 2.69 -13.68
C ARG A 63 -3.04 1.26 -14.02
N PRO A 64 -3.79 0.48 -14.80
CA PRO A 64 -3.42 -0.91 -15.10
C PRO A 64 -2.07 -1.01 -15.83
N GLU A 65 -1.69 0.01 -16.59
CA GLU A 65 -0.41 0.10 -17.29
C GLU A 65 0.81 0.16 -16.35
N GLN A 66 0.61 0.55 -15.09
CA GLN A 66 1.68 0.67 -14.09
C GLN A 66 1.96 -0.64 -13.34
N GLU A 67 1.16 -1.70 -13.57
CA GLU A 67 1.31 -2.99 -12.89
C GLU A 67 2.75 -3.55 -12.94
N PRO A 68 3.44 -3.60 -14.09
CA PRO A 68 4.79 -4.16 -14.14
C PRO A 68 5.78 -3.37 -13.28
N ARG A 69 5.64 -2.04 -13.26
CA ARG A 69 6.53 -1.12 -12.53
C ARG A 69 6.30 -1.23 -11.02
N LEU A 70 5.04 -1.24 -10.59
CA LEU A 70 4.66 -1.44 -9.19
C LEU A 70 5.11 -2.81 -8.68
N ARG A 71 4.88 -3.87 -9.47
CA ARG A 71 5.32 -5.23 -9.15
C ARG A 71 6.83 -5.33 -8.98
N ALA A 72 7.61 -4.69 -9.85
CA ALA A 72 9.07 -4.67 -9.73
C ALA A 72 9.55 -3.93 -8.47
N ALA A 73 8.91 -2.81 -8.12
CA ALA A 73 9.22 -2.07 -6.89
C ALA A 73 8.90 -2.86 -5.62
N ILE A 74 7.80 -3.63 -5.62
CA ILE A 74 7.44 -4.53 -4.50
C ILE A 74 8.40 -5.72 -4.44
N ALA A 75 8.67 -6.39 -5.56
CA ALA A 75 9.53 -7.57 -5.62
C ALA A 75 10.99 -7.27 -5.24
N SER A 76 11.48 -6.06 -5.53
CA SER A 76 12.79 -5.58 -5.10
C SER A 76 12.83 -5.14 -3.63
N GLY A 77 11.69 -5.14 -2.94
CA GLY A 77 11.56 -4.72 -1.54
C GLY A 77 11.53 -3.22 -1.34
N ARG A 78 11.48 -2.40 -2.39
CA ARG A 78 11.45 -0.93 -2.29
C ARG A 78 10.08 -0.39 -1.87
N ILE A 79 9.01 -1.13 -2.18
CA ILE A 79 7.67 -0.86 -1.63
C ILE A 79 7.27 -2.05 -0.74
N LEU A 80 7.02 -1.76 0.53
CA LEU A 80 6.58 -2.74 1.52
C LEU A 80 5.05 -2.72 1.61
N ILE A 81 4.43 -3.90 1.54
CA ILE A 81 2.97 -4.09 1.51
C ILE A 81 2.53 -5.11 2.59
N GLY A 82 1.25 -5.09 2.96
CA GLY A 82 0.68 -6.05 3.93
C GLY A 82 1.19 -5.86 5.38
N PRO A 83 0.75 -6.70 6.34
CA PRO A 83 0.19 -8.03 6.16
C PRO A 83 -1.34 -8.09 6.06
N TRP A 84 -2.03 -6.95 6.06
CA TRP A 84 -3.49 -6.90 5.99
C TRP A 84 -3.98 -6.67 4.56
N TYR A 85 -5.22 -7.06 4.27
CA TYR A 85 -5.87 -6.65 3.03
C TYR A 85 -6.43 -5.23 3.18
N VAL A 86 -7.11 -4.95 4.30
CA VAL A 86 -7.54 -3.62 4.76
C VAL A 86 -7.17 -3.43 6.22
N MET A 87 -7.09 -2.19 6.74
CA MET A 87 -6.96 -1.96 8.19
C MET A 87 -8.35 -2.04 8.86
N PRO A 88 -8.64 -3.07 9.67
CA PRO A 88 -9.97 -3.22 10.26
C PRO A 88 -10.06 -2.48 11.61
N ASP A 89 -11.29 -2.15 12.02
CA ASP A 89 -11.59 -2.07 13.44
C ASP A 89 -11.67 -3.49 14.01
N GLU A 90 -10.84 -3.81 15.00
CA GLU A 90 -10.69 -5.18 15.52
C GLU A 90 -11.91 -5.69 16.32
N PHE A 91 -12.74 -4.80 16.87
CA PHE A 91 -13.87 -5.18 17.73
C PHE A 91 -15.22 -5.13 17.01
N LEU A 92 -15.31 -4.40 15.91
CA LEU A 92 -16.55 -4.24 15.14
C LEU A 92 -16.74 -5.27 14.03
N VAL A 93 -15.74 -6.12 13.78
CA VAL A 93 -15.82 -7.22 12.82
C VAL A 93 -15.75 -8.58 13.54
N SER A 94 -16.18 -9.64 12.85
CA SER A 94 -16.07 -10.99 13.40
C SER A 94 -14.61 -11.44 13.45
N GLY A 95 -14.27 -12.37 14.36
CA GLY A 95 -12.93 -12.98 14.41
C GLY A 95 -12.56 -13.66 13.09
N GLU A 96 -13.52 -14.28 12.41
CA GLU A 96 -13.31 -14.89 11.09
C GLU A 96 -12.98 -13.83 10.02
N SER A 97 -13.55 -12.63 10.13
CA SER A 97 -13.23 -11.51 9.23
C SER A 97 -11.77 -11.07 9.37
N ILE A 98 -11.21 -11.08 10.59
CA ILE A 98 -9.78 -10.77 10.82
C ILE A 98 -8.90 -11.84 10.16
N VAL A 99 -9.23 -13.12 10.33
CA VAL A 99 -8.51 -14.23 9.67
C VAL A 99 -8.59 -14.10 8.15
N CYS A 100 -9.79 -13.88 7.61
CA CYS A 100 -10.01 -13.69 6.18
C CYS A 100 -9.22 -12.50 5.62
N ASN A 101 -9.09 -11.41 6.38
CA ASN A 101 -8.32 -10.23 6.00
C ASN A 101 -6.84 -10.57 5.77
N LEU A 102 -6.23 -11.33 6.69
CA LEU A 102 -4.85 -11.81 6.57
C LEU A 102 -4.67 -12.83 5.44
N VAL A 103 -5.61 -13.77 5.30
CA VAL A 103 -5.59 -14.77 4.21
C VAL A 103 -5.66 -14.11 2.85
N ARG A 104 -6.52 -13.09 2.69
CA ARG A 104 -6.64 -12.34 1.44
C ARG A 104 -5.36 -11.60 1.08
N CYS A 105 -4.75 -10.92 2.06
CA CYS A 105 -3.43 -10.31 1.85
C CYS A 105 -2.39 -11.35 1.43
N ASN A 106 -2.31 -12.49 2.13
CA ASN A 106 -1.32 -13.52 1.81
C ASN A 106 -1.45 -14.02 0.37
N ARG A 107 -2.67 -14.09 -0.16
CA ARG A 107 -2.91 -14.42 -1.56
C ARG A 107 -2.39 -13.31 -2.49
N ILE A 108 -2.80 -12.06 -2.27
CA ILE A 108 -2.40 -10.91 -3.10
C ILE A 108 -0.88 -10.74 -3.11
N SER A 109 -0.22 -10.83 -1.96
CA SER A 109 1.23 -10.65 -1.85
C SER A 109 2.06 -11.76 -2.50
N ARG A 110 1.45 -12.87 -2.92
CA ARG A 110 2.10 -13.96 -3.67
C ARG A 110 1.95 -13.84 -5.17
N GLU A 111 1.00 -13.03 -5.63
CA GLU A 111 0.72 -12.81 -7.05
C GLU A 111 1.80 -11.90 -7.64
#